data_AF-A0A4V3RIK9-F1
#
_entry.id   AF-A0A4V3RIK9-F1
#
_cell.length_a   1.000
_cell.length_b   1.000
_cell.length_c   1.000
_cell.angle_alpha   90.00
_cell.angle_beta   90.00
_cell.angle_gamma   90.00
#
_symmetry.space_group_name_H-M   'P 1'
#
loop_
_entity.id
_entity.type
_entity.pdbx_description
1 polymer ?
#
loop_
_entity_poly.entity_id
_entity_poly.type
_entity_poly.pdbx_seq_one_letter_code
_entity_poly.pdbx_strand_id
1 'polypeptide(L)'
;MSHSDGNTDWGRIIRDMIARSTDSAPTEPGVYRMPCGNCYVDFFLASDGTERWLVPGDERSYTRDTVAIARHGEHPWERMYTLGHAAAEIRRRATADGTPVLVLIDELAAVAATEDAAEDEEIARIARERPADSAEVARSDLARKFGIDLDEL
;
A
#
# COMPACT_ATOMS: atom_id res chain seq x y z
N MET A 1 -38.37 23.42 -22.39
CA MET A 1 -36.97 23.21 -22.82
C MET A 1 -36.65 21.76 -22.48
N SER A 2 -36.31 20.95 -23.49
CA SER A 2 -36.00 19.53 -23.31
C SER A 2 -34.63 19.42 -22.65
N HIS A 3 -34.56 18.91 -21.42
CA HIS A 3 -33.29 18.55 -20.81
C HIS A 3 -32.74 17.34 -21.56
N SER A 4 -31.78 17.59 -22.45
CA SER A 4 -30.93 16.54 -23.01
C SER A 4 -29.98 16.08 -21.92
N ASP A 5 -30.48 15.24 -21.01
CA ASP A 5 -29.61 14.39 -20.21
C ASP A 5 -28.99 13.39 -21.19
N GLY A 6 -27.83 13.77 -21.72
CA GLY A 6 -27.01 12.88 -22.51
C GLY A 6 -26.77 11.64 -21.67
N ASN A 7 -27.40 10.53 -22.07
CA ASN A 7 -27.31 9.24 -21.41
C ASN A 7 -25.84 8.79 -21.47
N THR A 8 -25.08 9.23 -20.48
CA THR A 8 -23.68 8.92 -20.35
C THR A 8 -23.61 7.42 -20.09
N ASP A 9 -23.04 6.68 -21.04
CA ASP A 9 -22.87 5.23 -20.92
C ASP A 9 -21.79 4.94 -19.89
N TRP A 10 -22.18 5.04 -18.62
CA TRP A 10 -21.34 4.76 -17.46
C TRP A 10 -20.76 3.35 -17.51
N GLY A 11 -21.52 2.38 -18.05
CA GLY A 11 -21.08 1.00 -18.18
C GLY A 11 -19.90 0.85 -19.15
N ARG A 12 -19.88 1.62 -20.24
CA ARG A 12 -18.70 1.69 -21.13
C ARG A 12 -17.54 2.42 -20.46
N ILE A 13 -17.79 3.56 -19.82
CA ILE A 13 -16.73 4.35 -19.16
C ILE A 13 -16.00 3.52 -18.10
N ILE A 14 -16.74 2.81 -17.24
CA ILE A 14 -16.15 1.97 -16.19
C ILE A 14 -15.33 0.84 -16.81
N ARG A 15 -15.84 0.15 -17.83
CA ARG A 15 -15.08 -0.91 -18.54
C ARG A 15 -13.79 -0.38 -19.15
N ASP A 16 -13.84 0.78 -19.78
CA ASP A 16 -12.65 1.40 -20.37
C ASP A 16 -11.63 1.83 -19.29
N MET A 17 -12.09 2.29 -18.12
CA MET A 17 -11.22 2.60 -16.98
C MET A 17 -10.54 1.35 -16.43
N ILE A 18 -11.28 0.25 -16.27
CA ILE A 18 -10.74 -1.03 -15.80
C ILE A 18 -9.70 -1.54 -16.80
N ALA A 19 -10.03 -1.56 -18.10
CA ALA A 19 -9.11 -2.02 -19.13
C ALA A 19 -7.78 -1.25 -19.11
N ARG A 20 -7.81 0.09 -19.08
CA ARG A 20 -6.60 0.91 -18.97
C ARG A 20 -5.81 0.63 -17.70
N SER A 21 -6.50 0.41 -16.59
CA SER A 21 -5.86 0.14 -15.30
C SER A 21 -5.20 -1.24 -15.29
N THR A 22 -5.87 -2.27 -15.84
CA THR A 22 -5.36 -3.64 -15.99
C THR A 22 -4.16 -3.67 -16.93
N ASP A 23 -4.21 -2.95 -18.06
CA ASP A 23 -3.11 -2.84 -19.03
C ASP A 23 -1.87 -2.19 -18.40
N SER A 24 -2.06 -1.20 -17.53
CA SER A 24 -0.97 -0.51 -16.83
C SER A 24 -0.40 -1.28 -15.64
N ALA A 25 -1.09 -2.31 -15.16
CA ALA A 25 -0.70 -3.05 -13.97
C ALA A 25 0.60 -3.85 -14.23
N PRO A 26 1.43 -4.09 -13.19
CA PRO A 26 2.63 -4.90 -13.32
C PRO A 26 2.36 -6.31 -13.86
N THR A 27 3.26 -6.84 -14.69
CA THR A 27 3.19 -8.19 -15.28
C THR A 27 4.27 -9.14 -14.74
N GLU A 28 5.17 -8.67 -13.89
CA GLU A 28 6.16 -9.48 -13.22
C GLU A 28 5.90 -9.59 -11.71
N PRO A 29 6.09 -10.76 -11.08
CA PRO A 29 5.99 -10.91 -9.63
C PRO A 29 6.88 -9.93 -8.85
N GLY A 30 6.35 -9.40 -7.77
CA GLY A 30 7.04 -8.51 -6.86
C GLY A 30 6.08 -7.66 -6.04
N VAL A 31 6.65 -6.91 -5.11
CA VAL A 31 5.93 -5.91 -4.33
C VAL A 31 5.93 -4.59 -5.11
N TYR A 32 4.77 -3.97 -5.22
CA TYR A 32 4.59 -2.73 -5.94
C TYR A 32 3.87 -1.69 -5.08
N ARG A 33 4.34 -0.45 -5.17
CA ARG A 33 3.60 0.71 -4.72
C ARG A 33 2.62 1.12 -5.82
N MET A 34 1.36 1.30 -5.42
CA MET A 34 0.28 1.72 -6.29
C MET A 34 0.42 3.20 -6.70
N PRO A 35 -0.25 3.62 -7.79
CA PRO A 35 -0.30 5.01 -8.27
C PRO A 35 -0.68 6.14 -7.27
N CYS A 36 -1.19 5.81 -6.08
CA CYS A 36 -1.47 6.80 -5.03
C CYS A 36 -0.26 7.15 -4.17
N GLY A 37 0.84 6.40 -4.27
CA GLY A 37 2.04 6.60 -3.46
C GLY A 37 2.04 5.93 -2.08
N ASN A 38 0.87 5.57 -1.54
CA ASN A 38 0.76 5.07 -0.15
C ASN A 38 0.33 3.60 -0.03
N CYS A 39 -0.39 3.06 -1.02
CA CYS A 39 -0.84 1.67 -1.00
C CYS A 39 0.18 0.76 -1.68
N TYR A 40 0.30 -0.46 -1.15
CA TYR A 40 1.20 -1.48 -1.66
C TYR A 40 0.42 -2.75 -1.97
N VAL A 41 0.89 -3.50 -2.96
CA VAL A 41 0.38 -4.83 -3.30
C VAL A 41 1.55 -5.76 -3.58
N ASP A 42 1.41 -7.02 -3.21
CA ASP A 42 2.34 -8.08 -3.55
C ASP A 42 1.73 -8.96 -4.65
N PHE A 43 2.38 -9.00 -5.81
CA PHE A 43 2.01 -9.84 -6.93
C PHE A 43 2.93 -11.06 -6.98
N PHE A 44 2.35 -12.27 -6.97
CA PHE A 44 3.08 -13.51 -7.18
C PHE A 44 2.29 -14.51 -8.03
N LEU A 45 2.98 -15.56 -8.45
CA LEU A 45 2.37 -16.73 -9.08
C LEU A 45 2.21 -17.81 -8.01
N ALA A 46 0.99 -18.31 -7.84
CA ALA A 46 0.73 -19.48 -7.01
C ALA A 46 1.41 -20.73 -7.59
N SER A 47 1.41 -21.83 -6.84
CA SER A 47 2.07 -23.08 -7.25
C SER A 47 1.52 -23.69 -8.54
N ASP A 48 0.29 -23.35 -8.92
CA ASP A 48 -0.37 -23.75 -10.17
C ASP A 48 -0.10 -22.76 -11.33
N GLY A 49 0.72 -21.73 -11.09
CA GLY A 49 1.01 -20.67 -12.06
C GLY A 49 -0.05 -19.56 -12.09
N THR A 50 -1.10 -19.62 -11.27
CA THR A 50 -2.15 -18.60 -11.23
C THR A 50 -1.62 -17.29 -10.62
N GLU A 51 -1.87 -16.17 -11.30
CA GLU A 51 -1.58 -14.83 -10.78
C GLU A 51 -2.43 -14.50 -9.55
N ARG A 52 -1.77 -14.05 -8.47
CA ARG A 52 -2.39 -13.64 -7.21
C ARG A 52 -1.82 -12.33 -6.73
N TRP A 53 -2.68 -11.49 -6.18
CA TRP A 53 -2.33 -10.20 -5.62
C TRP A 53 -2.75 -10.14 -4.16
N LEU A 54 -1.85 -9.74 -3.26
CA LEU A 54 -2.14 -9.51 -1.85
C LEU A 54 -2.04 -8.03 -1.52
N VAL A 55 -2.92 -7.58 -0.65
CA VAL A 55 -2.84 -6.26 -0.02
C VAL A 55 -2.31 -6.49 1.40
N PRO A 56 -1.23 -5.81 1.82
CA PRO A 56 -0.72 -5.95 3.18
C PRO A 56 -1.82 -5.67 4.22
N GLY A 57 -1.98 -6.58 5.17
CA GLY A 57 -3.02 -6.49 6.21
C GLY A 57 -4.37 -7.08 5.82
N ASP A 58 -4.55 -7.55 4.58
CA ASP A 58 -5.73 -8.31 4.16
C ASP A 58 -5.36 -9.78 3.91
N GLU A 59 -6.10 -10.70 4.52
CA GLU A 59 -5.89 -12.15 4.36
C GLU A 59 -6.37 -12.67 2.99
N ARG A 60 -7.14 -11.87 2.25
CA ARG A 60 -7.69 -12.23 0.95
C ARG A 60 -6.67 -12.02 -0.16
N SER A 61 -6.66 -12.93 -1.12
CA SER A 61 -5.99 -12.72 -2.40
C SER A 61 -6.96 -12.19 -3.44
N TYR A 62 -6.47 -11.29 -4.29
CA TYR A 62 -7.20 -10.64 -5.37
C TYR A 62 -6.70 -11.05 -6.74
N THR A 63 -7.49 -10.72 -7.75
CA THR A 63 -7.09 -10.82 -9.16
C THR A 63 -6.55 -9.49 -9.65
N ARG A 64 -5.86 -9.55 -10.79
CA ARG A 64 -5.37 -8.37 -11.53
C ARG A 64 -6.47 -7.33 -11.74
N ASP A 65 -7.65 -7.77 -12.18
CA ASP A 65 -8.78 -6.89 -12.45
C ASP A 65 -9.29 -6.22 -11.17
N THR A 66 -9.33 -6.93 -10.04
CA THR A 66 -9.76 -6.33 -8.77
C THR A 66 -8.76 -5.27 -8.30
N VAL A 67 -7.46 -5.52 -8.40
CA VAL A 67 -6.43 -4.53 -8.08
C VAL A 67 -6.46 -3.34 -9.04
N ALA A 68 -6.72 -3.59 -10.33
CA ALA A 68 -6.88 -2.56 -11.34
C ALA A 68 -8.10 -1.66 -11.08
N ILE A 69 -9.21 -2.23 -10.58
CA ILE A 69 -10.38 -1.46 -10.14
C ILE A 69 -10.03 -0.58 -8.94
N ALA A 70 -9.26 -1.13 -7.99
CA ALA A 70 -8.79 -0.39 -6.81
C ALA A 70 -7.68 0.64 -7.13
N ARG A 71 -7.20 0.70 -8.37
CA ARG A 71 -6.17 1.64 -8.80
C ARG A 71 -6.66 3.08 -8.64
N HIS A 72 -6.07 3.79 -7.69
CA HIS A 72 -6.28 5.22 -7.48
C HIS A 72 -4.96 5.99 -7.49
N GLY A 73 -5.01 7.26 -7.89
CA GLY A 73 -3.85 8.13 -8.02
C GLY A 73 -3.26 8.19 -9.44
N GLU A 74 -2.31 9.09 -9.60
CA GLU A 74 -1.76 9.49 -10.91
C GLU A 74 -0.32 9.03 -11.14
N HIS A 75 0.39 8.57 -10.11
CA HIS A 75 1.78 8.13 -10.25
C HIS A 75 1.87 6.81 -11.03
N PRO A 76 3.01 6.53 -11.69
CA PRO A 76 3.25 5.20 -12.24
C PRO A 76 3.32 4.15 -11.12
N TRP A 77 3.10 2.89 -11.49
CA TRP A 77 3.46 1.77 -10.61
C TRP A 77 4.95 1.78 -10.34
N GLU A 78 5.33 1.67 -9.07
CA GLU A 78 6.73 1.59 -8.65
C GLU A 78 7.00 0.21 -8.09
N ARG A 79 7.91 -0.54 -8.71
CA ARG A 79 8.35 -1.82 -8.17
C ARG A 79 9.23 -1.55 -6.96
N MET A 80 8.78 -2.00 -5.80
CA MET A 80 9.58 -1.91 -4.59
C MET A 80 10.75 -2.88 -4.69
N TYR A 81 11.86 -2.53 -4.05
CA TYR A 81 13.04 -3.40 -4.01
C TYR A 81 12.65 -4.77 -3.45
N THR A 82 12.71 -5.79 -4.30
CA THR A 82 12.44 -7.17 -3.89
C THR A 82 13.61 -7.68 -3.05
N LEU A 83 13.38 -8.71 -2.22
CA LEU A 83 14.47 -9.40 -1.53
C LEU A 83 15.57 -9.88 -2.50
N GLY A 84 15.20 -10.26 -3.72
CA GLY A 84 16.15 -10.62 -4.78
C GLY A 84 17.03 -9.46 -5.23
N HIS A 85 16.46 -8.26 -5.40
CA HIS A 85 17.24 -7.06 -5.71
C HIS A 85 18.14 -6.64 -4.55
N ALA A 86 17.63 -6.68 -3.32
CA ALA A 86 18.44 -6.43 -2.12
C ALA A 86 19.61 -7.42 -2.01
N ALA A 87 19.36 -8.72 -2.22
CA ALA A 87 20.40 -9.75 -2.20
C ALA A 87 21.43 -9.57 -3.33
N ALA A 88 20.99 -9.21 -4.54
CA ALA A 88 21.90 -8.93 -5.65
C ALA A 88 22.79 -7.72 -5.36
N GLU A 89 22.25 -6.68 -4.73
CA GLU A 89 22.96 -5.47 -4.34
C GLU A 89 23.97 -5.75 -3.21
N ILE A 90 23.58 -6.49 -2.17
CA ILE A 90 24.49 -6.94 -1.10
C ILE A 90 25.66 -7.73 -1.69
N ARG A 91 25.37 -8.68 -2.59
CA ARG A 91 26.41 -9.45 -3.27
C ARG A 91 27.32 -8.57 -4.11
N ARG A 92 26.77 -7.60 -4.84
CA ARG A 92 27.54 -6.64 -5.65
C ARG A 92 28.53 -5.87 -4.79
N ARG A 93 28.06 -5.29 -3.66
CA ARG A 93 28.92 -4.54 -2.72
C ARG A 93 29.97 -5.43 -2.07
N ALA A 94 29.59 -6.64 -1.64
CA ALA A 94 30.54 -7.57 -1.06
C ALA A 94 31.70 -7.91 -2.02
N THR A 95 31.39 -8.06 -3.31
CA THR A 95 32.41 -8.31 -4.35
C THR A 95 33.20 -7.06 -4.74
N ALA A 96 32.55 -5.91 -4.85
CA ALA A 96 33.18 -4.67 -5.33
C ALA A 96 34.08 -4.02 -4.28
N ASP A 97 33.64 -4.01 -3.02
CA ASP A 97 34.30 -3.29 -1.93
C ASP A 97 35.12 -4.23 -1.04
N GLY A 98 35.03 -5.55 -1.26
CA GLY A 98 35.66 -6.57 -0.43
C GLY A 98 35.06 -6.69 0.97
N THR A 99 33.95 -5.99 1.24
CA THR A 99 33.25 -5.99 2.52
C THR A 99 32.56 -7.34 2.74
N PRO A 100 32.79 -8.04 3.86
CA PRO A 100 32.07 -9.29 4.14
C PRO A 100 30.56 -9.08 4.19
N VAL A 101 29.79 -10.02 3.62
CA VAL A 101 28.32 -9.96 3.59
C VAL A 101 27.72 -9.77 4.99
N LEU A 102 28.30 -10.39 6.02
CA LEU A 102 27.83 -10.24 7.40
C LEU A 102 27.93 -8.79 7.89
N VAL A 103 28.99 -8.06 7.51
CA VAL A 103 29.13 -6.63 7.88
C VAL A 103 28.04 -5.80 7.22
N LEU A 104 27.74 -6.04 5.93
CA LEU A 104 26.66 -5.35 5.23
C LEU A 104 25.28 -5.64 5.84
N ILE A 105 25.06 -6.86 6.33
CA ILE A 105 23.83 -7.25 7.04
C ILE A 105 23.75 -6.54 8.40
N ASP A 106 24.86 -6.49 9.15
CA ASP A 106 24.91 -5.80 10.44
C ASP A 106 24.66 -4.29 10.30
N GLU A 107 25.20 -3.66 9.24
CA GLU A 107 24.94 -2.25 8.91
C GLU A 107 23.45 -2.01 8.60
N LEU A 108 22.82 -2.89 7.82
CA LEU A 108 21.39 -2.82 7.53
C LEU A 108 20.54 -2.98 8.81
N ALA A 109 20.92 -3.91 9.68
CA ALA A 109 20.23 -4.11 10.96
C ALA A 109 20.36 -2.90 11.89
N ALA A 110 21.52 -2.23 11.90
CA ALA A 110 21.73 -1.02 12.68
C ALA A 110 20.87 0.16 12.17
N VAL A 111 20.73 0.30 10.85
CA VAL A 111 19.83 1.30 10.24
C VAL A 111 18.39 1.02 10.64
N ALA A 112 17.91 -0.22 10.48
CA ALA A 112 16.55 -0.62 10.85
C ALA A 112 16.26 -0.35 12.34
N ALA A 113 17.18 -0.74 13.24
CA ALA A 113 17.03 -0.48 14.67
C ALA A 113 16.96 1.03 15.02
N THR A 114 17.64 1.88 14.24
CA THR A 114 17.58 3.33 14.41
C THR A 114 16.22 3.88 13.96
N GLU A 115 15.69 3.38 12.84
CA GLU A 115 14.36 3.75 12.34
C GLU A 115 13.26 3.30 13.30
N ASP A 116 13.30 2.05 13.77
CA ASP A 116 12.36 1.51 14.77
C ASP A 116 12.38 2.35 16.05
N ALA A 117 13.56 2.71 16.55
CA ALA A 117 13.69 3.55 17.74
C ALA A 117 13.11 4.96 17.54
N ALA A 118 13.26 5.53 16.34
CA ALA A 118 12.68 6.83 16.00
C ALA A 118 11.15 6.76 15.91
N GLU A 119 10.59 5.67 15.36
CA GLU A 119 9.15 5.42 15.34
C GLU A 119 8.60 5.25 16.77
N ASP A 120 9.26 4.47 17.62
CA ASP A 120 8.89 4.31 19.02
C ASP A 120 8.92 5.64 19.78
N GLU A 121 9.93 6.49 19.55
CA GLU A 121 10.01 7.82 20.15
C GLU A 121 8.88 8.73 19.66
N GLU A 122 8.54 8.67 18.37
CA GLU A 122 7.40 9.39 17.78
C GLU A 122 6.09 8.97 18.44
N ILE A 123 5.84 7.65 18.55
CA ILE A 123 4.66 7.09 19.21
C ILE A 123 4.61 7.55 20.67
N ALA A 124 5.73 7.49 21.39
CA ALA A 124 5.83 7.94 22.78
C ALA A 124 5.62 9.46 22.92
N ARG A 125 6.08 10.26 21.95
CA ARG A 125 5.82 11.71 21.90
C ARG A 125 4.33 11.97 21.70
N ILE A 126 3.71 11.35 20.69
CA ILE A 126 2.26 11.45 20.44
C ILE A 126 1.46 11.05 21.69
N ALA A 127 1.85 9.96 22.36
CA ALA A 127 1.19 9.51 23.59
C ALA A 127 1.31 10.51 24.75
N ARG A 128 2.45 11.21 24.88
CA ARG A 128 2.68 12.25 25.91
C ARG A 128 1.98 13.57 25.59
N GLU A 129 2.01 13.99 24.32
CA GLU A 129 1.42 15.25 23.85
C GLU A 129 -0.09 15.16 23.70
N ARG A 130 -0.63 13.94 23.60
CA ARG A 130 -2.07 13.69 23.71
C ARG A 130 -2.56 14.26 25.05
N PRO A 131 -3.40 15.30 25.05
CA PRO A 131 -3.84 15.94 26.27
C PRO A 131 -4.52 14.91 27.18
N ALA A 132 -4.10 14.81 28.45
CA ALA A 132 -4.79 13.99 29.45
C ALA A 132 -6.27 14.41 29.61
N ASP A 133 -6.55 15.66 29.26
CA ASP A 133 -7.83 16.32 29.33
C ASP A 133 -8.50 16.41 27.95
N SER A 134 -8.02 15.65 26.95
CA SER A 134 -8.73 15.54 25.68
C SER A 134 -10.14 15.09 26.03
N ALA A 135 -11.11 15.99 25.92
CA ALA A 135 -12.48 15.70 26.33
C ALA A 135 -12.86 14.37 25.70
N GLU A 136 -13.25 13.38 26.50
CA GLU A 136 -13.90 12.19 25.98
C GLU A 136 -15.08 12.69 25.15
N VAL A 137 -14.92 12.68 23.83
CA VAL A 137 -16.01 13.02 22.94
C VAL A 137 -16.98 11.87 23.08
N ALA A 138 -18.13 12.14 23.69
CA ALA A 138 -19.16 11.14 23.84
C ALA A 138 -19.41 10.49 22.48
N ARG A 139 -19.48 9.16 22.44
CA ARG A 139 -19.65 8.40 21.20
C ARG A 139 -20.84 8.93 20.37
N SER A 140 -21.88 9.42 21.05
CA SER A 140 -23.05 10.09 20.47
C SER A 140 -22.74 11.41 19.77
N ASP A 141 -21.84 12.24 20.32
CA ASP A 141 -21.42 13.51 19.70
C ASP A 141 -20.54 13.25 18.47
N LEU A 142 -19.70 12.23 18.53
CA LEU A 142 -18.92 11.77 17.37
C LEU A 142 -19.84 11.22 16.28
N ALA A 143 -20.79 10.36 16.65
CA ALA A 143 -21.76 9.77 15.73
C ALA A 143 -22.63 10.85 15.05
N ARG A 144 -23.10 11.84 15.81
CA ARG A 144 -23.84 13.00 15.27
C ARG A 144 -23.01 13.80 14.27
N LYS A 145 -21.72 14.03 14.55
CA LYS A 145 -20.81 14.75 13.64
C LYS A 145 -20.66 14.03 12.30
N PHE A 146 -20.70 12.70 12.29
CA PHE A 146 -20.53 11.87 11.10
C PHE A 146 -21.85 11.32 10.53
N GLY A 147 -23.01 11.70 11.09
CA GLY A 147 -24.31 11.21 10.65
C GLY A 147 -24.52 9.70 10.85
N ILE A 148 -23.84 9.11 11.83
CA ILE A 148 -23.94 7.69 12.18
C ILE A 148 -25.06 7.53 13.22
N ASP A 149 -25.98 6.60 12.97
CA ASP A 149 -26.92 6.12 13.99
C ASP A 149 -26.23 5.04 14.83
N LEU A 150 -26.21 5.22 16.15
CA LEU A 150 -25.60 4.26 17.07
C LEU A 150 -26.54 3.12 17.45
N ASP A 151 -27.84 3.28 17.27
CA ASP A 151 -28.84 2.26 17.58
C ASP A 151 -28.98 1.23 16.43
N GLU A 152 -28.39 1.53 15.27
CA GLU A 152 -28.34 0.66 14.08
C GLU A 152 -27.00 -0.09 13.90
N LEU A 153 -26.06 0.04 14.85
CA LEU A 153 -24.74 -0.62 14.87
C LEU A 153 -24.72 -1.83 15.81
#